data_AF-A0A2S9V8W0-F1
#
_entry.id   AF-A0A2S9V8W0-F1
#
_cell.length_a   1.000
_cell.length_b   1.000
_cell.length_c   1.000
_cell.angle_alpha   90.00
_cell.angle_beta   90.00
_cell.angle_gamma   90.00
#
_symmetry.space_group_name_H-M   'P 1'
#
loop_
_entity.id
_entity.type
_entity.pdbx_description
1 polymer ?
#
loop_
_entity_poly.entity_id
_entity_poly.type
_entity_poly.pdbx_seq_one_letter_code
_entity_poly.pdbx_strand_id
1 'polypeptide(L)'
;MALEGVADLIEVVARFIGRLFTEVLIEFLCKGMGYLICRKFNEDIDPDGFMVLIVGLSFWVIVIVSAILIYDTLVQQIAIDKCLDSGGSFNHQVKECRYE
;
A
#
# COMPACT_ATOMS: atom_id res chain seq x y z
N MET A 1 -16.01 -2.06 37.40
CA MET A 1 -16.33 -0.67 37.04
C MET A 1 -15.35 -0.06 36.04
N ALA A 2 -14.10 0.29 36.39
CA ALA A 2 -13.18 0.96 35.44
C ALA A 2 -12.75 0.04 34.27
N LEU A 3 -12.46 -1.24 34.53
CA LEU A 3 -12.03 -2.19 33.49
C LEU A 3 -13.16 -2.55 32.50
N GLU A 4 -14.40 -2.67 33.00
CA GLU A 4 -15.58 -2.96 32.17
C GLU A 4 -15.89 -1.79 31.22
N GLY A 5 -15.83 -0.55 31.71
CA GLY A 5 -16.02 0.63 30.86
C GLY A 5 -14.95 0.81 29.78
N VAL A 6 -13.72 0.38 30.04
CA VAL A 6 -12.64 0.39 29.03
C VAL A 6 -12.87 -0.67 27.95
N ALA A 7 -13.35 -1.86 28.33
CA ALA A 7 -13.65 -2.93 27.37
C ALA A 7 -14.79 -2.53 26.41
N ASP A 8 -15.88 -1.96 26.94
CA ASP A 8 -17.00 -1.48 26.13
C ASP A 8 -16.57 -0.37 25.15
N LEU A 9 -15.70 0.55 25.61
CA LEU A 9 -15.16 1.60 24.75
C LEU A 9 -14.30 1.01 23.61
N ILE A 10 -13.44 0.04 23.91
CA ILE A 10 -12.61 -0.64 22.91
C ILE A 10 -13.49 -1.33 21.87
N GLU A 11 -14.56 -2.00 22.29
CA GLU A 11 -15.47 -2.67 21.35
C GLU A 11 -16.14 -1.68 20.40
N VAL A 12 -16.65 -0.56 20.92
CA VAL A 12 -17.27 0.49 20.10
C VAL A 12 -16.28 1.06 19.10
N VAL A 13 -15.07 1.38 19.55
CA VAL A 13 -13.99 1.91 18.70
C VAL A 13 -13.59 0.88 17.65
N ALA A 14 -13.41 -0.39 18.01
CA ALA A 14 -13.04 -1.44 17.08
C ALA A 14 -14.11 -1.66 16.00
N ARG A 15 -15.41 -1.67 16.36
CA ARG A 15 -16.51 -1.78 15.39
C ARG A 15 -16.55 -0.56 14.46
N PHE A 16 -16.35 0.64 14.99
CA PHE A 16 -16.32 1.85 14.20
C PHE A 16 -15.16 1.84 13.21
N ILE A 17 -13.96 1.50 13.67
CA ILE A 17 -12.76 1.34 12.84
C ILE A 17 -12.98 0.26 11.78
N GLY A 18 -13.55 -0.89 12.15
CA GLY A 18 -13.84 -1.97 11.20
C GLY A 18 -14.80 -1.55 10.09
N ARG A 19 -15.86 -0.80 10.42
CA ARG A 19 -16.77 -0.23 9.41
C ARG A 19 -16.05 0.75 8.50
N LEU A 20 -15.29 1.67 9.09
CA LEU A 20 -14.54 2.69 8.35
C LEU A 20 -13.52 2.04 7.41
N PHE A 21 -12.79 1.02 7.87
CA PHE A 21 -11.91 0.23 7.01
C PHE A 21 -12.68 -0.46 5.89
N THR A 22 -13.83 -1.07 6.17
CA THR A 22 -14.59 -1.81 5.15
C THR A 22 -15.14 -0.85 4.09
N GLU A 23 -15.80 0.23 4.49
CA GLU A 23 -16.35 1.24 3.58
C GLU A 23 -15.22 1.93 2.80
N VAL A 24 -14.17 2.39 3.47
CA VAL A 24 -13.09 3.13 2.79
C VAL A 24 -12.22 2.22 1.94
N LEU A 25 -11.81 1.04 2.43
CA LEU A 25 -10.92 0.17 1.65
C LEU A 25 -11.67 -0.54 0.52
N ILE A 26 -12.85 -1.09 0.79
CA ILE A 26 -13.53 -1.93 -0.20
C ILE A 26 -14.35 -1.06 -1.15
N GLU A 27 -15.19 -0.17 -0.64
CA GLU A 27 -16.05 0.63 -1.52
C GLU A 27 -15.28 1.76 -2.19
N PHE A 28 -14.57 2.57 -1.41
CA PHE A 28 -13.89 3.73 -1.98
C PHE A 28 -12.59 3.34 -2.71
N LEU A 29 -11.68 2.61 -2.06
CA LEU A 29 -10.38 2.25 -2.65
C LEU A 29 -10.50 1.18 -3.73
N CYS A 30 -11.17 0.05 -3.46
CA CYS A 30 -11.22 -1.05 -4.42
C CYS A 30 -12.27 -0.79 -5.50
N LYS A 31 -13.55 -0.66 -5.15
CA LYS A 31 -14.59 -0.44 -6.17
C LYS A 31 -14.42 0.89 -6.90
N GLY A 32 -14.07 1.98 -6.19
CA GLY A 32 -13.80 3.27 -6.83
C GLY A 32 -12.71 3.20 -7.89
N MET A 33 -11.54 2.65 -7.56
CA MET A 33 -10.46 2.50 -8.54
C MET A 33 -10.79 1.50 -9.65
N GLY A 34 -11.41 0.38 -9.29
CA GLY A 34 -11.87 -0.62 -10.25
C GLY A 34 -12.85 -0.03 -11.27
N TYR A 35 -13.78 0.80 -10.81
CA TYR A 35 -14.77 1.48 -11.65
C TYR A 35 -14.09 2.48 -12.59
N LEU A 36 -13.18 3.31 -12.08
CA LEU A 36 -12.43 4.28 -12.90
C LEU A 36 -11.66 3.59 -14.03
N ILE A 37 -11.07 2.42 -13.75
CA ILE A 37 -10.35 1.62 -14.75
C ILE A 37 -11.35 0.98 -15.72
N CYS A 38 -12.34 0.24 -15.23
CA CYS A 38 -13.31 -0.47 -16.06
C CYS A 38 -14.10 0.48 -16.97
N ARG A 39 -14.48 1.66 -16.46
CA ARG A 39 -15.22 2.68 -17.20
C ARG A 39 -14.51 3.18 -18.45
N LYS A 40 -13.17 3.12 -18.48
CA LYS A 40 -12.40 3.48 -19.68
C LYS A 40 -12.54 2.46 -20.82
N PHE A 41 -12.91 1.22 -20.51
CA PHE A 41 -13.04 0.14 -21.48
C PHE A 41 -14.49 -0.20 -21.81
N ASN A 42 -15.40 0.03 -20.86
CA ASN A 42 -16.83 -0.15 -21.04
C ASN A 42 -17.60 0.98 -20.32
N GLU A 43 -18.40 1.73 -21.07
CA GLU A 43 -19.16 2.87 -20.53
C GLU A 43 -20.38 2.42 -19.71
N ASP A 44 -20.96 1.24 -20.02
CA ASP A 44 -22.11 0.64 -19.33
C ASP A 44 -21.64 -0.42 -18.33
N ILE A 45 -20.76 -0.02 -17.41
CA ILE A 45 -20.23 -0.88 -16.35
C ILE A 45 -21.01 -0.66 -15.05
N ASP A 46 -21.49 -1.74 -14.44
CA ASP A 46 -22.11 -1.72 -13.12
C ASP A 46 -21.05 -1.41 -12.04
N PRO A 47 -21.14 -0.29 -11.31
CA PRO A 47 -20.18 0.08 -10.25
C PRO A 47 -20.16 -0.90 -9.08
N ASP A 48 -21.26 -1.63 -8.83
CA ASP A 48 -21.34 -2.66 -7.80
C ASP A 48 -21.07 -4.07 -8.32
N GLY A 49 -20.76 -4.18 -9.61
CA GLY A 49 -20.45 -5.43 -10.27
C GLY A 49 -19.19 -6.10 -9.72
N PHE A 50 -19.19 -7.43 -9.71
CA PHE A 50 -18.06 -8.23 -9.24
C PHE A 50 -16.77 -7.97 -10.04
N MET A 51 -16.89 -7.62 -11.33
CA MET A 51 -15.76 -7.28 -12.20
C MET A 51 -15.03 -6.02 -11.73
N VAL A 52 -15.76 -4.98 -11.31
CA VAL A 52 -15.18 -3.74 -10.77
C VAL A 52 -14.36 -4.03 -9.53
N LEU A 53 -14.87 -4.86 -8.61
CA LEU A 53 -14.14 -5.27 -7.42
C LEU A 53 -12.83 -6.01 -7.77
N ILE A 54 -12.87 -6.97 -8.70
CA ILE A 54 -11.66 -7.72 -9.12
C ILE A 54 -10.60 -6.78 -9.72
N VAL A 55 -11.00 -5.87 -10.60
CA VAL A 55 -10.08 -4.93 -11.24
C VAL A 55 -9.49 -3.95 -10.23
N GLY A 56 -10.29 -3.50 -9.27
CA GLY A 56 -9.81 -2.68 -8.15
C GLY A 56 -8.77 -3.40 -7.29
N LEU A 57 -9.06 -4.65 -6.92
CA LEU A 57 -8.13 -5.47 -6.13
C LEU A 57 -6.84 -5.76 -6.89
N SER A 58 -6.91 -6.10 -8.17
CA SER A 58 -5.71 -6.37 -8.99
C SER A 58 -4.86 -5.12 -9.15
N PHE A 59 -5.47 -3.95 -9.32
CA PHE A 59 -4.77 -2.67 -9.31
C PHE A 59 -3.98 -2.46 -8.02
N TRP A 60 -4.59 -2.66 -6.85
CA TRP A 60 -3.88 -2.49 -5.57
C TRP A 60 -2.77 -3.51 -5.35
N VAL A 61 -2.96 -4.76 -5.78
CA VAL A 61 -1.87 -5.76 -5.77
C VAL A 61 -0.69 -5.29 -6.61
N ILE A 62 -0.93 -4.78 -7.82
CA ILE A 62 0.12 -4.25 -8.70
C ILE A 62 0.81 -3.04 -8.05
N VAL A 63 0.06 -2.14 -7.43
CA VAL A 63 0.61 -0.97 -6.72
C VAL A 63 1.51 -1.41 -5.57
N ILE A 64 1.08 -2.38 -4.75
CA ILE A 64 1.89 -2.87 -3.62
C ILE A 64 3.17 -3.54 -4.12
N VAL A 65 3.07 -4.44 -5.10
CA VAL A 65 4.25 -5.12 -5.67
C VAL A 65 5.21 -4.11 -6.28
N SER A 66 4.72 -3.15 -7.05
CA SER A 66 5.57 -2.11 -7.65
C SER A 66 6.21 -1.22 -6.59
N ALA A 67 5.50 -0.84 -5.52
CA ALA A 67 6.05 -0.09 -4.41
C ALA A 67 7.20 -0.83 -3.71
N ILE A 68 7.09 -2.14 -3.49
CA ILE A 68 8.16 -2.96 -2.88
C ILE A 68 9.40 -2.96 -3.78
N LEU A 69 9.23 -3.19 -5.08
CA LEU A 69 10.33 -3.22 -6.05
C LEU A 69 11.03 -1.86 -6.16
N ILE A 70 10.25 -0.78 -6.22
CA ILE A 70 10.77 0.59 -6.25
C ILE A 70 11.51 0.90 -4.94
N TYR A 71 10.95 0.52 -3.78
CA TYR A 71 11.60 0.75 -2.50
C TYR A 71 12.98 0.06 -2.42
N ASP A 72 13.08 -1.22 -2.79
CA ASP A 72 14.35 -1.94 -2.76
C ASP A 72 15.40 -1.28 -3.67
N THR A 73 15.02 -0.90 -4.89
CA THR A 73 15.93 -0.21 -5.81
C THR A 73 16.36 1.16 -5.32
N LEU A 74 15.43 1.98 -4.79
CA LEU A 74 15.75 3.32 -4.28
C LEU A 74 16.67 3.27 -3.07
N VAL A 75 16.44 2.34 -2.14
CA VAL A 75 17.30 2.19 -0.95
C VAL A 75 18.73 1.83 -1.36
N GLN A 76 18.90 0.96 -2.36
CA GLN A 76 20.23 0.65 -2.88
C GLN A 76 20.91 1.88 -3.49
N GLN A 77 20.19 2.69 -4.28
CA GLN A 77 20.74 3.91 -4.88
C GLN A 77 21.17 4.92 -3.81
N ILE A 78 20.34 5.14 -2.78
CA ILE A 78 20.66 6.04 -1.66
C ILE A 78 21.89 5.56 -0.89
N ALA A 79 22.03 4.25 -0.69
CA ALA A 79 23.19 3.69 0.00
C ALA A 79 24.50 3.88 -0.82
N ILE A 80 24.43 3.76 -2.13
CA ILE A 80 25.56 4.00 -3.04
C ILE A 80 25.95 5.48 -3.02
N ASP A 81 24.97 6.37 -3.24
CA ASP A 81 25.18 7.82 -3.29
C ASP A 81 25.81 8.34 -2.00
N LYS A 82 25.23 7.97 -0.86
CA LYS A 82 25.76 8.32 0.46
C LYS A 82 27.20 7.83 0.69
N CYS A 83 27.53 6.63 0.19
CA CYS A 83 28.87 6.08 0.31
C CYS A 83 29.89 6.87 -0.53
N LEU A 84 29.55 7.15 -1.79
CA LEU A 84 30.43 7.87 -2.71
C LEU A 84 30.65 9.33 -2.26
N ASP A 85 29.61 10.01 -1.77
CA ASP A 85 29.70 11.38 -1.25
C ASP A 85 30.58 11.48 0.01
N SER A 86 30.62 10.42 0.81
CA SER A 86 31.50 10.34 1.99
C SER A 86 32.95 10.00 1.66
N GLY A 87 33.30 9.86 0.37
CA GLY A 87 34.63 9.48 -0.09
C GLY A 87 34.93 7.99 0.04
N GLY A 88 33.92 7.15 0.32
CA GLY A 88 34.05 5.70 0.36
C GLY A 88 33.92 5.04 -1.01
N SER A 89 34.21 3.75 -1.06
CA SER A 89 33.98 2.88 -2.22
C SER A 89 32.86 1.87 -1.92
N PHE A 90 31.79 1.89 -2.71
CA PHE A 90 30.67 0.97 -2.52
C PHE A 90 30.97 -0.39 -3.13
N ASN A 91 30.88 -1.46 -2.34
CA ASN A 91 31.03 -2.82 -2.84
C ASN A 91 29.66 -3.44 -3.17
N HIS A 92 29.37 -3.59 -4.47
CA HIS A 92 28.11 -4.13 -4.98
C HIS A 92 27.86 -5.61 -4.65
N GLN A 93 28.88 -6.39 -4.32
CA GLN A 93 28.72 -7.82 -4.00
C GLN A 93 28.25 -8.05 -2.56
N VAL A 94 28.79 -7.28 -1.61
CA VAL A 94 28.43 -7.36 -0.19
C VAL A 94 27.44 -6.28 0.25
N LYS A 95 27.11 -5.32 -0.63
CA LYS A 95 26.22 -4.17 -0.36
C LYS A 95 26.70 -3.33 0.84
N GLU A 96 28.01 -3.15 0.97
CA GLU A 96 28.64 -2.40 2.05
C GLU A 96 29.52 -1.28 1.50
N CYS A 97 29.61 -0.18 2.26
CA CYS A 97 30.53 0.92 1.98
C CYS A 97 31.88 0.67 2.65
N ARG A 98 32.97 0.78 1.90
CA ARG A 98 34.35 0.72 2.44
C ARG A 98 34.98 2.10 2.43
N TYR A 99 35.55 2.48 3.56
CA TYR A 99 36.38 3.67 3.70
C TYR A 99 37.84 3.23 3.70
N GLU A 100 38.65 3.76 2.78
CA GLU A 100 40.11 3.60 2.80
C GLU A 100 40.77 4.69 3.65
#